data_AF-A0AAE1GJ49-F1
#
_entry.id   AF-A0AAE1GJ49-F1
#
_cell.length_a   1.000
_cell.length_b   1.000
_cell.length_c   1.000
_cell.angle_alpha   90.00
_cell.angle_beta   90.00
_cell.angle_gamma   90.00
#
_symmetry.space_group_name_H-M   'P 1'
#
loop_
_entity.id
_entity.type
_entity.pdbx_description
1 polymer ?
#
loop_
_entity_poly.entity_id
_entity_poly.type
_entity_poly.pdbx_seq_one_letter_code
_entity_poly.pdbx_strand_id
1 'polypeptide(L)'
;MMFTLVLTRSYTGNLMSLLAVRYIPQPFQTLKAVLDSHATNMVWEAGSMYDQFLSSVEAGVFVGVRAAEENGRLKYVKSTEYTPILDEQVRHGTHVFIFEDLTGRVLKANDFSRTGMGKMPVN
;
A
#
# COMPACT_ATOMS: atom_id res chain seq x y z
N MET A 1 -17.72 -41.89 -13.38
CA MET A 1 -16.63 -41.02 -13.88
C MET A 1 -17.01 -39.54 -14.02
N MET A 2 -18.26 -39.17 -14.29
CA MET A 2 -18.66 -37.75 -14.46
C MET A 2 -18.60 -36.95 -13.14
N PHE A 3 -19.06 -37.54 -12.03
CA PHE A 3 -19.07 -36.90 -10.71
C PHE A 3 -17.67 -36.53 -10.19
N THR A 4 -16.70 -37.42 -10.36
CA THR A 4 -15.30 -37.18 -9.96
C THR A 4 -14.66 -36.06 -10.77
N LEU A 5 -15.09 -35.86 -12.01
CA LEU A 5 -14.58 -34.83 -12.93
C LEU A 5 -15.15 -33.43 -12.59
N VAL A 6 -16.42 -33.37 -12.15
CA VAL A 6 -17.05 -32.14 -11.66
C VAL A 6 -16.43 -31.70 -10.33
N LEU A 7 -16.18 -32.64 -9.41
CA LEU A 7 -15.56 -32.34 -8.11
C LEU A 7 -14.13 -31.81 -8.27
N THR A 8 -13.32 -32.43 -9.12
CA THR A 8 -11.95 -31.96 -9.39
C THR A 8 -11.95 -30.58 -10.05
N ARG A 9 -12.79 -30.34 -11.07
CA ARG A 9 -12.92 -29.01 -11.71
C ARG A 9 -13.38 -27.92 -10.73
N SER A 10 -14.34 -28.23 -9.87
CA SER A 10 -14.85 -27.29 -8.85
C SER A 10 -13.76 -26.96 -7.81
N TYR A 11 -13.00 -27.96 -7.38
CA TYR A 11 -11.89 -27.77 -6.46
C TYR A 11 -10.77 -26.92 -7.07
N THR A 12 -10.39 -27.16 -8.33
CA THR A 12 -9.40 -26.35 -9.03
C THR A 12 -9.88 -24.91 -9.21
N GLY A 13 -11.15 -24.69 -9.51
CA GLY A 13 -11.74 -23.35 -9.65
C GLY A 13 -11.71 -22.57 -8.34
N ASN A 14 -12.08 -23.21 -7.22
CA ASN A 14 -12.05 -22.58 -5.90
C ASN A 14 -10.60 -22.29 -5.44
N LEU A 15 -9.70 -23.25 -5.64
CA LEU A 15 -8.28 -23.07 -5.34
C LEU A 15 -7.66 -21.93 -6.15
N MET A 16 -7.94 -21.85 -7.46
CA MET A 16 -7.48 -20.76 -8.31
C MET A 16 -8.06 -19.42 -7.90
N SER A 17 -9.33 -19.36 -7.49
CA SER A 17 -9.95 -18.13 -6.98
C SER A 17 -9.30 -17.66 -5.68
N LEU A 18 -9.04 -18.58 -4.74
CA LEU A 18 -8.33 -18.31 -3.50
C LEU A 18 -6.88 -17.88 -3.75
N LEU A 19 -6.18 -18.54 -4.66
CA LEU A 19 -4.81 -18.17 -5.03
C LEU A 19 -4.76 -16.83 -5.75
N ALA A 20 -5.70 -16.52 -6.63
CA ALA A 20 -5.77 -15.24 -7.33
C ALA A 20 -5.99 -14.06 -6.37
N VAL A 21 -6.80 -14.24 -5.32
CA VAL A 21 -6.97 -13.23 -4.26
C VAL A 21 -5.72 -13.13 -3.39
N ARG A 22 -5.00 -14.23 -3.16
CA ARG A 22 -3.79 -14.25 -2.31
C ARG A 22 -2.52 -13.77 -3.02
N TYR A 23 -2.45 -13.86 -4.35
CA TYR A 23 -1.29 -13.51 -5.18
C TYR A 23 -1.52 -12.23 -5.98
N ILE A 24 -1.99 -11.16 -5.34
CA ILE A 24 -1.83 -9.83 -5.91
C ILE A 24 -0.34 -9.47 -5.72
N PRO A 25 0.45 -9.31 -6.79
CA PRO A 25 1.88 -9.01 -6.65
C PRO A 25 2.04 -7.66 -5.96
N GLN A 26 2.48 -7.70 -4.70
CA GLN A 26 2.84 -6.52 -3.93
C GLN A 26 4.33 -6.23 -4.16
N PRO A 27 4.68 -5.08 -4.76
CA PRO A 27 6.08 -4.75 -5.05
C PRO A 27 6.92 -4.62 -3.77
N PHE A 28 6.30 -4.22 -2.67
CA PHE A 28 6.94 -4.11 -1.36
C PHE A 28 6.04 -4.73 -0.30
N GLN A 29 6.56 -5.69 0.48
CA GLN A 29 5.85 -6.31 1.60
C GLN A 29 6.34 -5.82 2.97
N THR A 30 7.46 -5.11 3.00
CA THR A 30 8.05 -4.59 4.24
C THR A 30 8.54 -3.17 4.02
N LEU A 31 8.50 -2.37 5.09
CA LEU A 31 9.05 -1.02 5.07
C LEU A 31 10.54 -1.01 4.72
N LYS A 32 11.29 -2.04 5.14
CA LYS A 32 12.70 -2.20 4.78
C LYS A 32 12.88 -2.33 3.27
N ALA A 33 12.05 -3.12 2.60
CA ALA A 33 12.11 -3.26 1.13
C ALA A 33 11.84 -1.94 0.39
N VAL A 34 11.00 -1.06 0.96
CA VAL A 34 10.76 0.29 0.42
C VAL A 34 12.01 1.16 0.60
N LEU A 35 12.66 1.09 1.76
CA LEU A 35 13.87 1.85 2.04
C LEU A 35 15.04 1.43 1.14
N ASP A 36 15.21 0.12 0.93
CA ASP A 36 16.24 -0.48 0.08
C ASP A 36 16.05 -0.11 -1.41
N SER A 37 14.82 0.21 -1.84
CA SER A 37 14.52 0.66 -3.20
C SER A 37 14.70 2.17 -3.36
N HIS A 38 15.91 2.60 -3.75
CA HIS A 38 16.22 4.02 -3.99
C HIS A 38 15.36 4.73 -5.05
N ALA A 39 14.69 3.98 -5.92
CA ALA A 39 13.86 4.52 -6.99
C ALA A 39 12.45 4.95 -6.51
N THR A 40 12.07 4.61 -5.28
CA THR A 40 10.71 4.83 -4.77
C THR A 40 10.70 5.87 -3.67
N ASN A 41 9.79 6.84 -3.80
CA ASN A 41 9.55 7.87 -2.80
C ASN A 41 8.42 7.44 -1.87
N MET A 42 8.43 7.96 -0.65
CA MET A 42 7.43 7.70 0.37
C MET A 42 6.60 8.95 0.60
N VAL A 43 5.31 8.74 0.80
CA VAL A 43 4.36 9.79 1.16
C VAL A 43 3.78 9.44 2.53
N TRP A 44 3.79 10.41 3.44
CA TRP A 44 3.35 10.26 4.82
C TRP A 44 2.38 11.38 5.23
N GLU A 45 1.51 11.11 6.20
CA GLU A 45 0.61 12.11 6.77
C GLU A 45 1.35 13.18 7.61
N ALA A 46 1.23 14.44 7.20
CA ALA A 46 1.74 15.61 7.91
C ALA A 46 0.92 15.90 9.19
N GLY A 47 1.60 16.30 10.27
CA GLY A 47 0.92 16.81 11.47
C GLY A 47 0.14 15.75 12.26
N SER A 48 0.45 14.47 12.04
CA SER A 48 -0.08 13.36 12.82
C SER A 48 0.84 13.01 13.99
N MET A 49 0.37 12.17 14.92
CA MET A 49 1.22 11.59 15.97
C MET A 49 2.41 10.80 15.38
N TYR A 50 2.25 10.25 14.17
CA TYR A 50 3.30 9.49 13.50
C TYR A 50 4.47 10.36 13.05
N ASP A 51 4.21 11.61 12.68
CA ASP A 51 5.25 12.58 12.35
C ASP A 51 6.15 12.86 13.57
N GLN A 52 5.53 13.10 14.73
CA GLN A 52 6.26 13.23 16.00
C GLN A 52 7.02 11.95 16.38
N PHE A 53 6.43 10.79 16.15
CA PHE A 53 7.10 9.51 16.36
C PHE A 53 8.35 9.36 15.48
N LEU A 54 8.27 9.68 14.19
CA LEU A 54 9.42 9.66 13.29
C LEU A 54 10.52 10.64 13.72
N SER A 55 10.15 11.81 14.24
CA SER A 55 11.11 12.79 14.73
C SER A 55 11.87 12.35 15.99
N SER A 56 11.26 11.48 16.80
CA SER A 56 11.79 11.03 18.10
C SER A 56 12.42 9.64 18.06
N VAL A 57 12.38 8.95 16.93
CA VAL A 57 12.93 7.60 16.82
C VAL A 57 14.45 7.61 16.76
N GLU A 58 15.07 6.81 17.62
CA GLU A 58 16.54 6.69 17.74
C GLU A 58 17.09 5.37 17.19
N ALA A 59 16.25 4.34 17.03
CA ALA A 59 16.67 3.01 16.57
C ALA A 59 15.62 2.30 15.70
N GLY A 60 16.08 1.36 14.88
CA GLY A 60 15.23 0.49 14.06
C GLY A 60 14.94 1.02 12.65
N VAL A 61 13.98 0.39 11.96
CA VAL A 61 13.68 0.64 10.54
C VAL A 61 13.19 2.07 10.29
N PHE A 62 12.51 2.68 11.28
CA PHE A 62 11.99 4.06 11.17
C PHE A 62 13.09 5.13 11.19
N VAL A 63 14.29 4.84 11.71
CA VAL A 63 15.45 5.73 11.54
C VAL A 63 15.80 5.86 10.06
N GLY A 64 15.68 4.77 9.29
CA GLY A 64 15.87 4.80 7.84
C GLY A 64 14.82 5.64 7.11
N VAL A 65 13.58 5.68 7.61
CA VAL A 65 12.53 6.56 7.09
C VAL A 65 12.87 8.02 7.34
N ARG A 66 13.33 8.36 8.55
CA ARG A 66 13.82 9.71 8.86
C ARG A 66 15.02 10.10 7.99
N ALA A 67 15.99 9.20 7.80
CA ALA A 67 17.11 9.47 6.90
C ALA A 67 16.65 9.63 5.43
N ALA A 68 15.56 8.98 5.02
CA ALA A 68 14.99 9.18 3.69
C ALA A 68 14.36 10.58 3.53
N GLU A 69 13.90 11.21 4.62
CA GLU A 69 13.46 12.61 4.62
C GLU A 69 14.60 13.56 4.26
N GLU A 70 15.76 13.40 4.89
CA GLU A 70 16.96 14.23 4.61
C GLU A 70 17.39 14.13 3.15
N ASN A 71 17.12 12.99 2.51
CA ASN A 71 17.42 12.73 1.10
C ASN A 71 16.29 13.14 0.14
N GLY A 72 15.24 13.80 0.64
CA GLY A 72 14.10 14.25 -0.17
C GLY A 72 13.20 13.13 -0.69
N ARG A 73 13.33 11.91 -0.14
CA ARG A 73 12.54 10.73 -0.52
C ARG A 73 11.26 10.58 0.31
N LEU A 74 11.09 11.37 1.37
CA LEU A 74 9.87 11.41 2.17
C LEU A 74 9.14 12.73 1.92
N LYS A 75 7.84 12.64 1.58
CA LYS A 75 6.97 13.80 1.42
C LYS A 75 5.84 13.74 2.44
N TYR A 76 5.72 14.79 3.25
CA TYR A 76 4.61 14.97 4.16
C TYR A 76 3.44 15.66 3.47
N VAL A 77 2.24 15.11 3.65
CA VAL A 77 1.03 15.55 2.94
C VAL A 77 -0.16 15.57 3.89
N LYS A 78 -1.08 16.51 3.69
CA LYS A 78 -2.28 16.61 4.53
C LYS A 78 -3.36 15.65 4.06
N SER A 79 -4.28 15.29 4.95
CA SER A 79 -5.44 14.44 4.63
C SER A 79 -6.29 14.98 3.48
N THR A 80 -6.36 16.30 3.31
CA THR A 80 -7.04 16.97 2.18
C THR A 80 -6.38 16.71 0.83
N GLU A 81 -5.13 16.26 0.81
CA GLU A 81 -4.32 16.05 -0.40
C GLU A 81 -4.21 14.56 -0.77
N TYR A 82 -4.82 13.66 0.01
CA TYR A 82 -4.70 12.22 -0.21
C TYR A 82 -5.16 11.82 -1.61
N THR A 83 -6.37 12.22 -2.00
CA THR A 83 -6.94 11.84 -3.30
C THR A 83 -6.06 12.22 -4.49
N PRO A 84 -5.61 13.48 -4.66
CA PRO A 84 -4.75 13.83 -5.79
C PRO A 84 -3.42 13.08 -5.76
N ILE A 85 -2.79 12.89 -4.59
CA ILE A 85 -1.52 12.16 -4.50
C ILE A 85 -1.69 10.68 -4.85
N LEU A 86 -2.77 10.07 -4.40
CA LEU A 86 -3.09 8.70 -4.74
C LEU A 86 -3.25 8.52 -6.25
N ASP A 87 -3.98 9.44 -6.88
CA ASP A 87 -4.30 9.39 -8.30
C ASP A 87 -3.07 9.69 -9.18
N GLU A 88 -2.24 10.67 -8.80
CA GLU A 88 -1.11 11.16 -9.61
C GLU A 88 0.22 10.45 -9.34
N GLN A 89 0.43 9.95 -8.13
CA GLN A 89 1.75 9.45 -7.70
C GLN A 89 1.73 7.97 -7.38
N VAL A 90 0.79 7.55 -6.53
CA VAL A 90 0.76 6.20 -5.96
C VAL A 90 0.27 5.17 -6.97
N ARG A 91 -0.83 5.46 -7.68
CA ARG A 91 -1.35 4.58 -8.75
C ARG A 91 -0.35 4.39 -9.89
N HIS A 92 0.49 5.39 -10.14
CA HIS A 92 1.52 5.32 -11.17
C HIS A 92 2.78 4.55 -10.70
N GLY A 93 2.83 4.09 -9.45
CA GLY A 93 3.92 3.28 -8.91
C GLY A 93 5.20 4.06 -8.60
N THR A 94 5.15 5.40 -8.65
CA THR A 94 6.32 6.25 -8.36
C THR A 94 6.51 6.48 -6.86
N HIS A 95 5.41 6.43 -6.10
CA HIS A 95 5.39 6.70 -4.67
C HIS A 95 4.66 5.58 -3.92
N VAL A 96 5.11 5.29 -2.69
CA VAL A 96 4.42 4.43 -1.73
C VAL A 96 3.75 5.32 -0.69
N PHE A 97 2.47 5.08 -0.44
CA PHE A 97 1.70 5.85 0.53
C PHE A 97 1.57 5.07 1.84
N ILE A 98 2.08 5.68 2.92
CA ILE A 98 2.11 5.08 4.24
C ILE A 98 1.03 5.76 5.09
N PHE A 99 0.07 4.97 5.56
CA PHE A 99 -1.11 5.44 6.28
C PHE A 99 -1.59 4.40 7.29
N GLU A 100 -2.42 4.83 8.23
CA GLU A 100 -3.13 3.95 9.16
C GLU A 100 -4.15 3.07 8.43
N ASP A 101 -4.29 1.80 8.84
CA ASP A 101 -5.21 0.83 8.24
C ASP A 101 -6.64 1.38 8.06
N LEU A 102 -7.18 2.09 9.06
CA LEU A 102 -8.52 2.68 8.98
C LEU A 102 -8.63 3.70 7.85
N THR A 103 -7.69 4.62 7.76
CA THR A 103 -7.57 5.60 6.66
C THR A 103 -7.50 4.90 5.31
N GLY A 104 -6.70 3.83 5.23
CA GLY A 104 -6.61 2.99 4.05
C GLY A 104 -7.94 2.40 3.61
N ARG A 105 -8.71 1.84 4.53
CA ARG A 105 -10.03 1.26 4.25
C ARG A 105 -11.01 2.30 3.74
N VAL A 106 -11.04 3.48 4.37
CA VAL A 106 -11.91 4.59 3.95
C VAL A 106 -11.53 5.05 2.53
N LEU A 107 -10.24 5.24 2.28
CA LEU A 107 -9.75 5.66 0.96
C LEU A 107 -10.06 4.63 -0.13
N LYS A 108 -9.90 3.34 0.17
CA LYS A 108 -10.29 2.24 -0.74
C LYS A 108 -11.81 2.21 -0.99
N ALA A 109 -12.62 2.37 0.06
CA ALA A 109 -14.08 2.39 -0.05
C ALA A 109 -14.55 3.58 -0.90
N ASN A 110 -13.95 4.76 -0.69
CA ASN A 110 -14.22 5.95 -1.48
C ASN A 110 -13.81 5.75 -2.95
N ASP A 111 -12.65 5.14 -3.21
CA ASP A 111 -12.20 4.83 -4.58
C ASP A 111 -13.15 3.87 -5.30
N PHE A 112 -13.56 2.81 -4.61
CA PHE A 112 -14.55 1.86 -5.13
C PHE A 112 -15.89 2.55 -5.42
N SER A 113 -16.37 3.40 -4.50
CA SER A 113 -17.63 4.13 -4.67
C SER A 113 -17.58 5.08 -5.87
N ARG A 114 -16.42 5.70 -6.13
CA ARG A 114 -16.23 6.65 -7.24
C ARG A 114 -16.08 5.96 -8.60
N THR A 115 -15.37 4.84 -8.65
CA THR A 115 -14.93 4.25 -9.93
C THR A 115 -15.56 2.90 -10.25
N GLY A 116 -16.26 2.28 -9.30
CA GLY A 116 -16.78 0.91 -9.41
C GLY A 116 -15.70 -0.18 -9.44
N MET A 117 -14.42 0.19 -9.35
CA MET A 117 -13.27 -0.71 -9.37
C MET A 117 -12.32 -0.33 -8.23
N GLY A 118 -12.05 -1.24 -7.30
CA GLY A 118 -11.09 -0.99 -6.22
C GLY A 118 -9.66 -1.02 -6.76
N LYS A 119 -9.21 0.06 -7.41
CA LYS A 119 -7.91 0.16 -8.09
C LYS A 119 -6.78 0.61 -7.18
N MET A 120 -7.06 0.89 -5.92
CA MET A 120 -6.01 1.14 -4.95
C MET A 120 -5.12 -0.09 -4.78
N PRO A 121 -3.79 0.05 -4.92
CA PRO A 121 -2.87 -1.04 -4.60
C PRO A 121 -3.07 -1.46 -3.13
N VAL A 122 -3.15 -2.76 -2.92
CA VAL A 122 -3.29 -3.34 -1.58
C VAL A 122 -1.90 -3.31 -0.94
N ASN A 123 -1.71 -2.44 0.06
CA ASN A 123 -0.55 -2.47 0.97
C ASN A 123 -0.36 -3.85 1.59
#